data_AF-A0A7S0M9R4-F1
#
_entry.id   AF-A0A7S0M9R4-F1
#
_cell.length_a   1.000
_cell.length_b   1.000
_cell.length_c   1.000
_cell.angle_alpha   90.00
_cell.angle_beta   90.00
_cell.angle_gamma   90.00
#
_symmetry.space_group_name_H-M   'P 1'
#
loop_
_entity.id
_entity.type
_entity.pdbx_description
1 polymer ?
#
loop_
_entity_poly.entity_id
_entity_poly.type
_entity_poly.pdbx_seq_one_letter_code
_entity_poly.pdbx_strand_id
1 'polypeptide(L)'
;CHHFQQFGNSASALLEITRHLTGDVLEALRAAVAADPETWAHVKHVRVFARMSPEDKEAVLRALKEQGYYTLMCGDGANDVGALKQAHVGLALLSGFGGANTARAGEKTSDQETKEEKAARLAEEQKKMQDKVKRINEEVKKDKEDMTRFQKERYEALVREMEARGDAGFMAHFRAIKQTAGEMNEEMRRRNLARQAQMGGTNPFTANAAMLASDVDTGEVPMVKLGDASVAAPFTSKLPSIRSAVDIVRQGRCTLVSKIQMQQVLALNCLISAYSLSALYLDGVRMGENQMIATGLLLTVASLAFSYARPVQELSPVRPITSIFHPAIWVSIAGQLLVHLASMMYAISLTRASVSADEAAVLDGAIPEPEELPPPSPDGQPITMPFKPSLLNTVVFLIETAQQVSVMAVNYKGRPFMLAATENAAMGYSLLAVCVGVFVCAFEVFPPLNELLKLVPMPSTHFRDQILTALFVSVFGSHLWDRLCVAVFAPRLLWVGYVDAWRASPPLKVQVGFMVKWGLLGLVIAGCVAMEQSIFTLFAGWWFWRRVAASIDVWAGVAPPPPPAPA
;
A
#
# COMPACT_ATOMS: atom_id res chain seq x y z
N CYS A 1 -49.42 5.18 -34.72
CA CYS A 1 -50.42 6.19 -35.12
C CYS A 1 -51.65 6.07 -34.22
N HIS A 2 -52.10 7.21 -33.68
CA HIS A 2 -53.33 7.43 -32.88
C HIS A 2 -53.34 7.08 -31.39
N HIS A 3 -52.50 7.75 -30.59
CA HIS A 3 -52.83 8.30 -29.26
C HIS A 3 -51.64 9.14 -28.74
N PHE A 4 -51.42 10.32 -29.32
CA PHE A 4 -50.33 11.24 -28.93
C PHE A 4 -50.73 12.69 -29.18
N GLN A 5 -51.86 13.12 -28.60
CA GLN A 5 -52.23 14.53 -28.55
C GLN A 5 -52.87 14.80 -27.19
N GLN A 6 -52.01 15.15 -26.23
CA GLN A 6 -52.26 15.90 -25.00
C GLN A 6 -51.23 15.43 -23.99
N PHE A 7 -50.34 16.33 -23.60
CA PHE A 7 -49.55 16.42 -22.35
C PHE A 7 -48.19 17.06 -22.66
N GLY A 8 -47.80 18.02 -21.83
CA GLY A 8 -46.87 19.10 -22.13
C GLY A 8 -45.44 18.67 -22.45
N ASN A 9 -44.80 19.53 -23.24
CA ASN A 9 -43.52 19.32 -23.90
C ASN A 9 -42.33 19.14 -22.94
N SER A 10 -41.39 18.29 -23.37
CA SER A 10 -39.97 18.19 -22.96
C SER A 10 -39.58 17.23 -21.83
N ALA A 11 -40.20 17.24 -20.64
CA ALA A 11 -39.69 16.41 -19.51
C ALA A 11 -40.35 15.02 -19.36
N SER A 12 -41.63 14.91 -19.70
CA SER A 12 -42.45 13.69 -19.55
C SER A 12 -42.15 12.63 -20.61
N ALA A 13 -41.83 13.05 -21.85
CA ALA A 13 -41.48 12.15 -22.94
C ALA A 13 -40.19 11.34 -22.65
N LEU A 14 -39.22 11.93 -21.95
CA LEU A 14 -37.99 11.25 -21.52
C LEU A 14 -38.24 10.25 -20.39
N LEU A 15 -39.25 10.47 -19.56
CA LEU A 15 -39.59 9.63 -18.41
C LEU A 15 -40.31 8.34 -18.82
N GLU A 16 -41.16 8.36 -19.85
CA GLU A 16 -41.85 7.16 -20.37
C GLU A 16 -40.98 6.29 -21.31
N ILE A 17 -39.90 6.83 -21.88
CA ILE A 17 -38.98 6.08 -22.78
C ILE A 17 -37.84 5.40 -21.99
N THR A 18 -37.95 5.27 -20.67
CA THR A 18 -36.89 4.77 -19.77
C THR A 18 -36.60 3.26 -19.83
N ARG A 19 -37.19 2.51 -20.77
CA ARG A 19 -36.95 1.06 -20.95
C ARG A 19 -36.45 0.68 -22.34
N HIS A 20 -35.39 1.34 -22.82
CA HIS A 20 -34.56 1.01 -24.01
C HIS A 20 -34.68 2.08 -25.10
N LEU A 21 -33.71 2.99 -25.18
CA LEU A 21 -33.57 3.87 -26.33
C LEU A 21 -32.96 3.09 -27.51
N THR A 22 -33.70 2.96 -28.60
CA THR A 22 -33.22 2.51 -29.93
C THR A 22 -32.68 3.71 -30.73
N GLY A 23 -31.97 3.44 -31.84
CA GLY A 23 -31.26 4.46 -32.63
C GLY A 23 -32.13 5.64 -33.11
N ASP A 24 -33.41 5.40 -33.44
CA ASP A 24 -34.33 6.44 -33.89
C ASP A 24 -34.67 7.44 -32.75
N VAL A 25 -34.56 7.00 -31.50
CA VAL A 25 -34.76 7.85 -30.31
C VAL A 25 -33.52 8.70 -30.00
N LEU A 26 -32.33 8.29 -30.46
CA LEU A 26 -31.10 9.07 -30.27
C LEU A 26 -31.07 10.30 -31.19
N GLU A 27 -31.61 10.19 -32.41
CA GLU A 27 -31.85 11.36 -33.26
C GLU A 27 -32.91 12.29 -32.66
N ALA A 28 -33.97 11.73 -32.09
CA ALA A 28 -34.95 12.53 -31.34
C ALA A 28 -34.33 13.20 -30.11
N LEU A 29 -33.40 12.54 -29.40
CA LEU A 29 -32.64 13.12 -28.30
C LEU A 29 -31.72 14.23 -28.81
N ARG A 30 -31.01 14.05 -29.92
CA ARG A 30 -30.17 15.09 -30.54
C ARG A 30 -31.01 16.29 -30.98
N ALA A 31 -32.17 16.05 -31.58
CA ALA A 31 -33.12 17.11 -31.95
C ALA A 31 -33.69 17.82 -30.71
N ALA A 32 -34.01 17.09 -29.65
CA ALA A 32 -34.45 17.64 -28.37
C ALA A 32 -33.35 18.45 -27.69
N VAL A 33 -32.10 17.98 -27.72
CA VAL A 33 -30.91 18.71 -27.23
C VAL A 33 -30.64 19.97 -28.06
N ALA A 34 -30.79 19.91 -29.38
CA ALA A 34 -30.61 21.06 -30.25
C ALA A 34 -31.71 22.11 -30.05
N ALA A 35 -32.92 21.69 -29.69
CA ALA A 35 -34.04 22.56 -29.35
C ALA A 35 -33.96 23.11 -27.92
N ASP A 36 -33.50 22.31 -26.97
CA ASP A 36 -33.38 22.63 -25.55
C ASP A 36 -32.09 22.02 -24.95
N PRO A 37 -31.05 22.84 -24.71
CA PRO A 37 -29.82 22.40 -24.08
C PRO A 37 -30.00 21.77 -22.68
N GLU A 38 -31.09 22.06 -21.97
CA GLU A 38 -31.39 21.48 -20.64
C GLU A 38 -31.72 19.99 -20.71
N THR A 39 -31.99 19.44 -21.90
CA THR A 39 -32.23 18.00 -22.12
C THR A 39 -31.09 17.13 -21.57
N TRP A 40 -29.84 17.61 -21.62
CA TRP A 40 -28.69 16.91 -21.05
C TRP A 40 -28.76 16.79 -19.52
N ALA A 41 -29.42 17.70 -18.82
CA ALA A 41 -29.59 17.65 -17.36
C ALA A 41 -30.33 16.38 -16.88
N HIS A 42 -31.11 15.76 -17.78
CA HIS A 42 -31.88 14.55 -17.49
C HIS A 42 -31.14 13.25 -17.84
N VAL A 43 -29.95 13.29 -18.44
CA VAL A 43 -29.20 12.09 -18.87
C VAL A 43 -28.93 11.12 -17.73
N LYS A 44 -28.81 11.59 -16.48
CA LYS A 44 -28.64 10.76 -15.27
C LYS A 44 -29.76 9.74 -15.02
N HIS A 45 -30.95 9.97 -15.58
CA HIS A 45 -32.10 9.07 -15.43
C HIS A 45 -32.11 7.96 -16.50
N VAL A 46 -31.33 8.11 -17.56
CA VAL A 46 -31.22 7.15 -18.65
C VAL A 46 -30.11 6.15 -18.35
N ARG A 47 -30.43 4.86 -18.40
CA ARG A 47 -29.47 3.77 -18.08
C ARG A 47 -28.89 3.08 -19.30
N VAL A 48 -29.62 3.07 -20.42
CA VAL A 48 -29.25 2.33 -21.63
C VAL A 48 -29.34 3.28 -22.80
N PHE A 49 -28.19 3.48 -23.44
CA PHE A 49 -28.07 4.15 -24.72
C PHE A 49 -27.65 3.10 -25.74
N ALA A 50 -28.43 2.90 -26.80
CA ALA A 50 -28.11 1.94 -27.86
C ALA A 50 -27.87 2.67 -29.19
N ARG A 51 -27.12 2.02 -30.10
CA ARG A 51 -26.80 2.51 -31.45
C ARG A 51 -26.14 3.91 -31.48
N MET A 52 -25.30 4.19 -30.49
CA MET A 52 -24.56 5.45 -30.39
C MET A 52 -23.41 5.52 -31.40
N SER A 53 -23.19 6.70 -31.99
CA SER A 53 -21.91 7.00 -32.65
C SER A 53 -20.80 7.18 -31.62
N PRO A 54 -19.51 7.09 -32.01
CA PRO A 54 -18.39 7.38 -31.11
C PRO A 54 -18.50 8.77 -30.44
N GLU A 55 -18.92 9.79 -31.20
CA GLU A 55 -19.09 11.17 -30.72
C GLU A 55 -20.22 11.28 -29.68
N ASP A 56 -21.30 10.51 -29.83
CA ASP A 56 -22.38 10.50 -28.85
C ASP A 56 -21.91 9.97 -27.49
N LYS A 57 -21.04 8.95 -27.49
CA LYS A 57 -20.51 8.37 -26.25
C LYS A 57 -19.68 9.40 -25.49
N GLU A 58 -18.90 10.20 -26.21
CA GLU A 58 -18.18 11.33 -25.63
C GLU A 58 -19.14 12.38 -25.07
N ALA A 59 -20.20 12.73 -25.81
CA ALA A 59 -21.18 13.72 -25.39
C ALA A 59 -21.89 13.34 -24.08
N VAL A 60 -22.30 12.06 -23.95
CA VAL A 60 -22.89 11.55 -22.70
C VAL A 60 -21.92 11.68 -21.53
N LEU A 61 -20.66 11.29 -21.72
CA LEU A 61 -19.65 11.41 -20.65
C LEU A 61 -19.36 12.87 -20.30
N ARG A 62 -19.32 13.76 -21.29
CA ARG A 62 -19.14 15.20 -21.07
C ARG A 62 -20.29 15.78 -20.26
N ALA A 63 -21.53 15.49 -20.63
CA ALA A 63 -22.73 15.93 -19.91
C ALA A 63 -22.74 15.43 -18.45
N LEU A 64 -22.39 14.17 -18.21
CA LEU A 64 -22.29 13.62 -16.83
C LEU A 64 -21.20 14.33 -16.01
N LYS A 65 -20.06 14.67 -16.62
CA LYS A 65 -18.97 15.40 -15.95
C LYS A 65 -19.36 16.83 -15.62
N GLU A 66 -20.02 17.53 -16.56
CA GLU A 66 -20.51 18.90 -16.35
C GLU A 66 -21.55 18.98 -15.22
N GLN A 67 -22.31 17.90 -15.01
CA GLN A 67 -23.20 17.75 -13.86
C GLN A 67 -22.49 17.39 -12.53
N GLY A 68 -21.16 17.26 -12.54
CA GLY A 68 -20.37 16.97 -11.34
C GLY A 68 -20.26 15.48 -10.99
N TYR A 69 -20.64 14.55 -11.88
CA TYR A 69 -20.44 13.12 -11.65
C TYR A 69 -19.03 12.68 -12.02
N TYR A 70 -18.46 11.77 -11.22
CA TYR A 70 -17.27 11.02 -11.61
C TYR A 70 -17.67 9.87 -12.54
N THR A 71 -16.94 9.74 -13.64
CA THR A 71 -17.30 8.84 -14.74
C THR A 71 -16.19 7.81 -14.97
N LEU A 72 -16.59 6.54 -15.08
CA LEU A 72 -15.70 5.45 -15.49
C LEU A 72 -16.24 4.87 -16.79
N MET A 73 -15.39 4.77 -17.81
CA MET A 73 -15.72 4.14 -19.09
C MET A 73 -14.90 2.86 -19.23
N CYS A 74 -15.58 1.77 -19.63
CA CYS A 74 -14.93 0.50 -19.92
C CYS A 74 -15.33 0.08 -21.34
N GLY A 75 -14.34 -0.20 -22.19
CA GLY A 75 -14.56 -0.54 -23.60
C GLY A 75 -13.39 -1.33 -24.18
N ASP A 76 -13.61 -1.95 -25.33
CA ASP A 76 -12.63 -2.81 -26.01
C ASP A 76 -12.36 -2.36 -27.46
N GLY A 77 -13.25 -1.56 -28.05
CA GLY A 77 -13.21 -1.18 -29.46
C GLY A 77 -12.62 0.20 -29.75
N ALA A 78 -12.18 0.42 -30.99
CA ALA A 78 -11.76 1.73 -31.50
C ALA A 78 -12.88 2.79 -31.37
N ASN A 79 -14.14 2.37 -31.44
CA ASN A 79 -15.32 3.23 -31.27
C ASN A 79 -15.50 3.79 -29.85
N ASP A 80 -14.75 3.27 -28.87
CA ASP A 80 -14.79 3.74 -27.47
C ASP A 80 -13.62 4.64 -27.12
N VAL A 81 -12.65 4.84 -28.04
CA VAL A 81 -11.42 5.63 -27.80
C VAL A 81 -11.72 7.04 -27.28
N GLY A 82 -12.66 7.71 -27.94
CA GLY A 82 -13.12 9.04 -27.54
C GLY A 82 -13.69 9.07 -26.12
N ALA A 83 -14.62 8.15 -25.86
CA ALA A 83 -15.27 8.00 -24.56
C ALA A 83 -14.27 7.63 -23.45
N LEU A 84 -13.32 6.73 -23.73
CA LEU A 84 -12.27 6.32 -22.81
C LEU A 84 -11.37 7.50 -22.41
N LYS A 85 -11.07 8.41 -23.35
CA LYS A 85 -10.32 9.65 -23.06
C LYS A 85 -11.16 10.68 -22.31
N GLN A 86 -12.45 10.78 -22.60
CA GLN A 86 -13.33 11.77 -21.97
C GLN A 86 -13.65 11.41 -20.51
N ALA A 87 -13.71 10.13 -20.16
CA ALA A 87 -13.99 9.66 -18.80
C ALA A 87 -12.91 10.08 -17.79
N HIS A 88 -13.28 10.20 -16.50
CA HIS A 88 -12.28 10.41 -15.45
C HIS A 88 -11.36 9.20 -15.29
N VAL A 89 -11.91 8.00 -15.51
CA VAL A 89 -11.18 6.74 -15.50
C VAL A 89 -11.59 5.94 -16.74
N GLY A 90 -10.66 5.78 -17.69
CA GLY A 90 -10.85 4.89 -18.85
C GLY A 90 -10.20 3.53 -18.59
N LEU A 91 -10.93 2.45 -18.85
CA LEU A 91 -10.46 1.07 -18.78
C LEU A 91 -10.63 0.37 -20.14
N ALA A 92 -9.53 0.10 -20.82
CA ALA A 92 -9.52 -0.75 -22.00
C ALA A 92 -9.47 -2.23 -21.59
N LEU A 93 -10.40 -3.04 -22.10
CA LEU A 93 -10.33 -4.49 -21.98
C LEU A 93 -9.61 -5.05 -23.19
N LEU A 94 -8.43 -5.64 -22.99
CA LEU A 94 -7.78 -6.37 -24.06
C LEU A 94 -8.55 -7.66 -24.32
N SER A 95 -9.04 -7.78 -25.54
CA SER A 95 -9.86 -8.88 -25.95
C SER A 95 -9.03 -10.16 -26.06
N GLY A 96 -8.98 -10.96 -25.00
CA GLY A 96 -8.44 -12.33 -25.04
C GLY A 96 -9.19 -13.27 -25.99
N PHE A 97 -10.32 -12.81 -26.57
CA PHE A 97 -11.16 -13.55 -27.53
C PHE A 97 -11.64 -12.71 -28.74
N GLY A 98 -11.15 -11.46 -28.88
CA GLY A 98 -11.73 -10.44 -29.78
C GLY A 98 -11.51 -10.62 -31.29
N GLY A 99 -11.06 -11.79 -31.73
CA GLY A 99 -11.15 -12.18 -33.14
C GLY A 99 -12.52 -12.76 -33.52
N ALA A 100 -13.37 -13.13 -32.55
CA ALA A 100 -14.59 -13.87 -32.83
C ALA A 100 -15.77 -13.01 -33.33
N ASN A 101 -15.80 -11.72 -33.00
CA ASN A 101 -16.96 -10.86 -33.28
C ASN A 101 -16.80 -9.96 -34.51
N THR A 102 -15.59 -9.73 -35.01
CA THR A 102 -15.33 -8.86 -36.17
C THR A 102 -15.22 -9.61 -37.50
N ALA A 103 -14.97 -10.93 -37.47
CA ALA A 103 -14.81 -11.74 -38.69
C ALA A 103 -16.12 -12.34 -39.25
N ARG A 104 -17.24 -12.29 -38.50
CA ARG A 104 -18.51 -12.95 -38.90
C ARG A 104 -19.43 -12.14 -39.82
N ALA A 105 -18.99 -10.98 -40.29
CA ALA A 105 -19.80 -10.13 -41.17
C ALA A 105 -19.67 -10.46 -42.67
N GLY A 106 -18.89 -11.48 -43.05
CA GLY A 106 -18.57 -11.71 -44.46
C GLY A 106 -18.29 -13.15 -44.84
N GLU A 107 -19.17 -14.09 -44.52
CA GLU A 107 -19.22 -15.36 -45.27
C GLU A 107 -20.60 -16.01 -45.12
N LYS A 108 -21.42 -15.90 -46.16
CA LYS A 108 -22.57 -16.79 -46.36
C LYS A 108 -22.03 -18.07 -46.96
N THR A 109 -21.84 -19.09 -46.15
CA THR A 109 -21.77 -20.48 -46.63
C THR A 109 -23.00 -21.21 -46.13
N SER A 110 -23.79 -21.68 -47.10
CA SER A 110 -24.74 -22.76 -46.88
C SER A 110 -23.99 -23.94 -46.26
N ASP A 111 -24.65 -24.69 -45.38
CA ASP A 111 -24.80 -26.14 -45.49
C ASP A 111 -25.43 -26.71 -44.21
N GLN A 112 -26.41 -27.59 -44.41
CA GLN A 112 -27.05 -28.38 -43.37
C GLN A 112 -26.08 -29.45 -42.87
N GLU A 113 -25.20 -29.12 -41.92
CA GLU A 113 -24.41 -30.12 -41.21
C GLU A 113 -25.18 -30.69 -39.99
N THR A 114 -25.19 -32.01 -39.86
CA THR A 114 -25.84 -32.74 -38.77
C THR A 114 -25.07 -32.58 -37.43
N LYS A 115 -25.78 -32.64 -36.29
CA LYS A 115 -25.18 -32.45 -34.95
C LYS A 115 -24.03 -33.42 -34.64
N GLU A 116 -24.07 -34.63 -35.18
CA GLU A 116 -23.02 -35.65 -34.98
C GLU A 116 -21.73 -35.34 -35.73
N GLU A 117 -21.79 -34.80 -36.94
CA GLU A 117 -20.60 -34.40 -37.71
C GLU A 117 -19.87 -33.22 -37.07
N LYS A 118 -20.62 -32.24 -36.54
CA LYS A 118 -20.03 -31.14 -35.76
C LYS A 118 -19.34 -31.63 -34.49
N ALA A 119 -19.93 -32.60 -33.79
CA ALA A 119 -19.34 -33.18 -32.58
C ALA A 119 -18.06 -33.98 -32.90
N ALA A 120 -18.07 -34.75 -33.99
CA ALA A 120 -16.89 -35.50 -34.45
C ALA A 120 -15.74 -34.56 -34.88
N ARG A 121 -16.04 -33.48 -35.60
CA ARG A 121 -15.04 -32.48 -36.03
C ARG A 121 -14.43 -31.74 -34.84
N LEU A 122 -15.25 -31.38 -33.85
CA LEU A 122 -14.80 -30.79 -32.58
C LEU A 122 -13.90 -31.74 -31.78
N ALA A 123 -14.24 -33.04 -31.72
CA ALA A 123 -13.42 -34.04 -31.04
C ALA A 123 -12.06 -34.26 -31.74
N GLU A 124 -12.04 -34.26 -33.07
CA GLU A 124 -10.80 -34.38 -33.85
C GLU A 124 -9.90 -33.14 -33.70
N GLU A 125 -10.48 -31.94 -33.71
CA GLU A 125 -9.77 -30.68 -33.43
C GLU A 125 -9.22 -30.64 -32.00
N GLN A 126 -10.00 -31.10 -31.01
CA GLN A 126 -9.54 -31.20 -29.61
C GLN A 126 -8.36 -32.17 -29.46
N LYS A 127 -8.39 -33.31 -30.15
CA LYS A 127 -7.29 -34.29 -30.12
C LYS A 127 -6.02 -33.74 -30.78
N LYS A 128 -6.14 -33.09 -31.94
CA LYS A 128 -5.02 -32.41 -32.62
C LYS A 128 -4.43 -31.29 -31.77
N MET A 129 -5.26 -30.57 -30.99
CA MET A 129 -4.80 -29.55 -30.06
C MET A 129 -4.06 -30.16 -28.86
N GLN A 130 -4.56 -31.26 -28.28
CA GLN A 130 -3.87 -31.98 -27.20
C GLN A 130 -2.50 -32.53 -27.63
N ASP A 131 -2.40 -33.09 -28.84
CA ASP A 131 -1.13 -33.63 -29.34
C ASP A 131 -0.11 -32.53 -29.62
N LYS A 132 -0.54 -31.35 -30.09
CA LYS A 132 0.33 -30.17 -30.22
C LYS A 132 0.81 -29.67 -28.86
N VAL A 133 -0.08 -29.56 -27.89
CA VAL A 133 0.26 -29.11 -26.52
C VAL A 133 1.29 -30.05 -25.87
N LYS A 134 1.17 -31.36 -26.05
CA LYS A 134 2.16 -32.32 -25.54
C LYS A 134 3.56 -32.10 -26.14
N ARG A 135 3.65 -31.91 -27.47
CA ARG A 135 4.93 -31.65 -28.14
C ARG A 135 5.59 -30.35 -27.68
N ILE A 136 4.79 -29.30 -27.49
CA ILE A 136 5.28 -28.01 -26.99
C ILE A 136 5.80 -28.15 -25.56
N ASN A 137 5.10 -28.88 -24.69
CA ASN A 137 5.56 -29.12 -23.33
C ASN A 137 6.88 -29.92 -23.28
N GLU A 138 7.07 -30.88 -24.17
CA GLU A 138 8.32 -31.62 -24.31
C GLU A 138 9.48 -30.72 -24.77
N GLU A 139 9.23 -29.84 -25.74
CA GLU A 139 10.22 -28.85 -26.21
C GLU A 139 10.57 -27.82 -25.14
N VAL A 140 9.59 -27.31 -24.39
CA VAL A 140 9.80 -26.36 -23.29
C VAL A 140 10.60 -27.00 -22.16
N LYS A 141 10.33 -28.27 -21.84
CA LYS A 141 11.11 -29.01 -20.84
C LYS A 141 12.57 -29.13 -21.26
N LYS A 142 12.82 -29.47 -22.52
CA LYS A 142 14.18 -29.57 -23.07
C LYS A 142 14.90 -28.23 -23.08
N ASP A 143 14.21 -27.15 -23.49
CA ASP A 143 14.77 -25.79 -23.44
C ASP A 143 15.13 -25.35 -22.03
N LYS A 144 14.30 -25.68 -21.02
CA LYS A 144 14.56 -25.36 -19.61
C LYS A 144 15.80 -26.09 -19.11
N GLU A 145 15.95 -27.36 -19.43
CA GLU A 145 17.13 -28.16 -19.11
C GLU A 145 18.39 -27.59 -19.78
N ASP A 146 18.32 -27.27 -21.07
CA ASP A 146 19.44 -26.66 -21.82
C ASP A 146 19.82 -25.28 -21.26
N MET A 147 18.85 -24.46 -20.84
CA MET A 147 19.11 -23.15 -20.23
C MET A 147 19.79 -23.27 -18.86
N THR A 148 19.34 -24.18 -18.01
CA THR A 148 19.98 -24.39 -16.69
C THR A 148 21.41 -24.91 -16.83
N ARG A 149 21.65 -25.77 -17.83
CA ARG A 149 22.98 -26.27 -18.14
C ARG A 149 23.89 -25.14 -18.65
N PHE A 150 23.40 -24.32 -19.57
CA PHE A 150 24.13 -23.17 -20.09
C PHE A 150 24.48 -22.16 -18.97
N GLN A 151 23.53 -21.87 -18.08
CA GLN A 151 23.76 -20.99 -16.93
C GLN A 151 24.89 -21.51 -16.03
N LYS A 152 24.87 -22.81 -15.73
CA LYS A 152 25.88 -23.44 -14.87
C LYS A 152 27.27 -23.43 -15.50
N GLU A 153 27.38 -23.85 -16.77
CA GLU A 153 28.63 -23.88 -17.51
C GLU A 153 29.24 -22.47 -17.65
N ARG A 154 28.40 -21.46 -17.94
CA ARG A 154 28.84 -20.07 -18.10
C ARG A 154 29.29 -19.44 -16.78
N TYR A 155 28.57 -19.70 -15.70
CA TYR A 155 28.93 -19.27 -14.36
C TYR A 155 30.29 -19.84 -13.94
N GLU A 156 30.49 -21.14 -14.10
CA GLU A 156 31.76 -21.81 -13.76
C GLU A 156 32.93 -21.29 -14.60
N ALA A 157 32.71 -20.99 -15.89
CA ALA A 157 33.74 -20.42 -16.76
C ALA A 157 34.16 -19.01 -16.33
N LEU A 158 33.19 -18.14 -15.99
CA LEU A 158 33.47 -16.77 -15.53
C LEU A 158 34.18 -16.76 -14.17
N VAL A 159 33.78 -17.64 -13.25
CA VAL A 159 34.47 -17.76 -11.94
C VAL A 159 35.93 -18.18 -12.14
N ARG A 160 36.20 -19.18 -13.00
CA ARG A 160 37.58 -19.59 -13.32
C ARG A 160 38.41 -18.48 -13.99
N GLU A 161 37.80 -17.68 -14.87
CA GLU A 161 38.49 -16.56 -15.52
C GLU A 161 38.88 -15.47 -14.50
N MET A 162 38.01 -15.19 -13.53
CA MET A 162 38.26 -14.19 -12.49
C MET A 162 39.27 -14.68 -11.45
N GLU A 163 39.21 -15.96 -11.08
CA GLU A 163 40.23 -16.61 -10.25
C GLU A 163 41.61 -16.58 -10.92
N ALA A 164 41.67 -16.80 -12.24
CA ALA A 164 42.92 -16.67 -13.01
C ALA A 164 43.45 -15.23 -13.09
N ARG A 165 42.58 -14.22 -12.95
CA ARG A 165 42.95 -12.80 -12.86
C ARG A 165 43.34 -12.35 -11.46
N GLY A 166 43.23 -13.22 -10.45
CA GLY A 166 43.56 -12.92 -9.05
C GLY A 166 42.43 -12.22 -8.27
N ASP A 167 41.23 -12.08 -8.86
CA ASP A 167 40.05 -11.56 -8.18
C ASP A 167 39.38 -12.72 -7.40
N ALA A 168 39.66 -12.84 -6.10
CA ALA A 168 39.07 -13.87 -5.24
C ALA A 168 38.01 -13.28 -4.28
N GLY A 169 36.95 -14.06 -4.00
CA GLY A 169 35.97 -13.77 -2.95
C GLY A 169 34.61 -13.26 -3.45
N PHE A 170 33.82 -12.70 -2.53
CA PHE A 170 32.41 -12.35 -2.73
C PHE A 170 32.16 -11.44 -3.95
N MET A 171 33.06 -10.50 -4.21
CA MET A 171 32.91 -9.55 -5.34
C MET A 171 33.08 -10.21 -6.72
N ALA A 172 33.89 -11.26 -6.83
CA ALA A 172 34.05 -12.03 -8.07
C ALA A 172 32.77 -12.82 -8.38
N HIS A 173 32.19 -13.48 -7.37
CA HIS A 173 30.90 -14.16 -7.51
C HIS A 173 29.76 -13.21 -7.87
N PHE A 174 29.69 -12.04 -7.22
CA PHE A 174 28.64 -11.05 -7.51
C PHE A 174 28.71 -10.55 -8.96
N ARG A 175 29.91 -10.26 -9.48
CA ARG A 175 30.08 -9.85 -10.88
C ARG A 175 29.76 -10.98 -11.86
N ALA A 176 30.18 -12.22 -11.56
CA ALA A 176 29.85 -13.39 -12.38
C ALA A 176 28.33 -13.62 -12.47
N ILE A 177 27.60 -13.46 -11.35
CA ILE A 177 26.14 -13.55 -11.32
C ILE A 177 25.50 -12.44 -12.17
N LYS A 178 25.97 -11.19 -12.04
CA LYS A 178 25.43 -10.06 -12.82
C LYS A 178 25.63 -10.24 -14.33
N GLN A 179 26.80 -10.75 -14.74
CA GLN A 179 27.13 -10.95 -16.15
C GLN A 179 26.40 -12.15 -16.75
N THR A 180 26.32 -13.27 -16.03
CA THR A 180 25.52 -14.44 -16.45
C THR A 180 24.04 -14.10 -16.59
N ALA A 181 23.48 -13.27 -15.71
CA ALA A 181 22.09 -12.82 -15.81
C ALA A 181 21.84 -11.96 -17.07
N GLY A 182 22.79 -11.08 -17.43
CA GLY A 182 22.69 -10.26 -18.64
C GLY A 182 22.70 -11.09 -19.93
N GLU A 183 23.67 -12.00 -20.04
CA GLU A 183 23.81 -12.89 -21.21
C GLU A 183 22.62 -13.87 -21.33
N MET A 184 22.10 -14.37 -20.21
CA MET A 184 20.91 -15.22 -20.18
C MET A 184 19.68 -14.51 -20.76
N ASN A 185 19.54 -13.21 -20.49
CA ASN A 185 18.42 -12.43 -20.97
C ASN A 185 18.49 -12.21 -22.51
N GLU A 186 19.70 -12.06 -23.05
CA GLU A 186 19.93 -11.96 -24.49
C GLU A 186 19.72 -13.29 -25.22
N GLU A 187 20.22 -14.39 -24.67
CA GLU A 187 20.04 -15.76 -25.17
C GLU A 187 18.55 -16.12 -25.23
N MET A 188 17.80 -15.82 -24.16
CA MET A 188 16.36 -16.03 -24.09
C MET A 188 15.62 -15.22 -25.15
N ARG A 189 15.97 -13.93 -25.31
CA ARG A 189 15.39 -13.06 -26.34
C ARG A 189 15.62 -13.62 -27.75
N ARG A 190 16.81 -14.17 -28.02
CA ARG A 190 17.17 -14.77 -29.31
C ARG A 190 16.35 -16.05 -29.60
N ARG A 191 16.18 -16.94 -28.62
CA ARG A 191 15.38 -18.16 -28.77
C ARG A 191 13.90 -17.85 -28.95
N ASN A 192 13.37 -16.84 -28.25
CA ASN A 192 11.99 -16.38 -28.44
C ASN A 192 11.75 -15.84 -29.85
N LEU A 193 12.68 -15.05 -30.39
CA LEU A 193 12.59 -14.57 -31.78
C LEU A 193 12.68 -15.72 -32.80
N ALA A 194 13.52 -16.73 -32.56
CA ALA A 194 13.63 -17.91 -33.42
C ALA A 194 12.35 -18.77 -33.41
N ARG A 195 11.74 -18.97 -32.24
CA ARG A 195 10.42 -19.62 -32.11
C ARG A 195 9.33 -18.86 -32.84
N GLN A 196 9.34 -17.52 -32.73
CA GLN A 196 8.38 -16.65 -33.42
C GLN A 196 8.52 -16.74 -34.95
N ALA A 197 9.76 -16.87 -35.46
CA ALA A 197 10.02 -17.08 -36.88
C ALA A 197 9.56 -18.47 -37.38
N GLN A 198 9.73 -19.53 -36.58
CA GLN A 198 9.27 -20.88 -36.94
C GLN A 198 7.73 -21.04 -36.92
N MET A 199 7.02 -20.28 -36.08
CA MET A 199 5.55 -20.30 -36.01
C MET A 199 4.85 -19.43 -37.08
N GLY A 200 5.62 -18.84 -38.00
CA GLY A 200 5.10 -18.02 -39.10
C GLY A 200 4.35 -18.83 -40.15
N GLY A 201 3.11 -19.25 -39.84
CA GLY A 201 2.24 -19.92 -40.83
C GLY A 201 0.99 -20.64 -40.31
N THR A 202 0.65 -20.59 -39.02
CA THR A 202 -0.55 -21.28 -38.49
C THR A 202 -1.55 -20.33 -37.84
N ASN A 203 -2.83 -20.71 -37.88
CA ASN A 203 -3.96 -19.91 -37.42
C ASN A 203 -3.73 -19.31 -36.02
N PRO A 204 -4.14 -18.05 -35.77
CA PRO A 204 -3.91 -17.33 -34.51
C PRO A 204 -4.39 -18.06 -33.25
N PHE A 205 -5.36 -18.97 -33.40
CA PHE A 205 -5.90 -19.80 -32.33
C PHE A 205 -4.90 -20.84 -31.80
N THR A 206 -4.14 -21.49 -32.69
CA THR A 206 -3.18 -22.54 -32.28
C THR A 206 -1.88 -21.98 -31.74
N ALA A 207 -1.46 -20.79 -32.21
CA ALA A 207 -0.32 -20.08 -31.65
C ALA A 207 -0.59 -19.59 -30.21
N ASN A 208 -1.80 -19.11 -29.94
CA ASN A 208 -2.19 -18.72 -28.58
C ASN A 208 -2.35 -19.91 -27.63
N ALA A 209 -2.90 -21.05 -28.10
CA ALA A 209 -3.04 -22.26 -27.29
C ALA A 209 -1.69 -22.92 -26.93
N ALA A 210 -0.69 -22.79 -27.82
CA ALA A 210 0.67 -23.24 -27.60
C ALA A 210 1.39 -22.44 -26.51
N MET A 211 1.23 -21.11 -26.54
CA MET A 211 1.78 -20.18 -25.54
C MET A 211 1.09 -20.35 -24.17
N LEU A 212 -0.23 -20.54 -24.17
CA LEU A 212 -1.01 -20.79 -22.95
C LEU A 212 -0.62 -22.07 -22.20
N ALA A 213 -0.05 -23.06 -22.88
CA ALA A 213 0.41 -24.30 -22.25
C ALA A 213 1.81 -24.17 -21.61
N SER A 214 2.68 -23.31 -22.17
CA SER A 214 3.98 -22.99 -21.57
C SER A 214 3.88 -22.04 -20.37
N ASP A 215 2.80 -21.27 -20.29
CA ASP A 215 2.67 -20.15 -19.34
C ASP A 215 1.93 -20.49 -18.03
N VAL A 216 1.46 -21.74 -17.87
CA VAL A 216 0.81 -22.18 -16.62
C VAL A 216 1.81 -22.28 -15.45
N ASP A 217 3.11 -22.37 -15.73
CA ASP A 217 4.16 -22.53 -14.70
C ASP A 217 5.05 -21.29 -14.48
N THR A 218 4.86 -20.20 -15.25
CA THR A 218 5.72 -19.00 -15.21
C THR A 218 4.97 -17.69 -14.94
N GLY A 219 3.64 -17.67 -14.90
CA GLY A 219 2.88 -16.48 -14.49
C GLY A 219 2.99 -15.28 -15.45
N GLU A 220 3.55 -15.45 -16.65
CA GLU A 220 3.58 -14.41 -17.66
C GLU A 220 2.29 -14.46 -18.49
N VAL A 221 1.62 -13.30 -18.59
CA VAL A 221 0.38 -13.13 -19.33
C VAL A 221 0.70 -13.10 -20.82
N PRO A 222 0.01 -13.87 -21.70
CA PRO A 222 0.28 -13.90 -23.13
C PRO A 222 0.33 -12.49 -23.71
N MET A 223 1.25 -12.26 -24.65
CA MET A 223 1.47 -10.95 -25.25
C MET A 223 0.27 -10.55 -26.12
N VAL A 224 -0.73 -9.93 -25.49
CA VAL A 224 -1.98 -9.52 -26.15
C VAL A 224 -1.68 -8.36 -27.11
N LYS A 225 -2.16 -8.45 -28.35
CA LYS A 225 -2.07 -7.34 -29.31
C LYS A 225 -2.78 -6.13 -28.72
N LEU A 226 -2.02 -5.04 -28.54
CA LEU A 226 -2.56 -3.76 -28.13
C LEU A 226 -3.45 -3.22 -29.24
N GLY A 227 -4.73 -2.98 -28.95
CA GLY A 227 -5.67 -2.31 -29.85
C GLY A 227 -5.76 -0.81 -29.57
N ASP A 228 -6.42 -0.04 -30.45
CA ASP A 228 -6.54 1.42 -30.34
C ASP A 228 -7.13 1.88 -29.00
N ALA A 229 -8.08 1.13 -28.44
CA ALA A 229 -8.65 1.39 -27.12
C ALA A 229 -7.60 1.39 -26.00
N SER A 230 -6.61 0.49 -26.07
CA SER A 230 -5.54 0.38 -25.06
C SER A 230 -4.49 1.48 -25.15
N VAL A 231 -4.40 2.17 -26.28
CA VAL A 231 -3.59 3.38 -26.45
C VAL A 231 -4.29 4.59 -25.83
N ALA A 232 -5.62 4.59 -25.85
CA ALA A 232 -6.44 5.70 -25.38
C ALA A 232 -6.73 5.68 -23.87
N ALA A 233 -6.89 4.49 -23.28
CA ALA A 233 -7.25 4.34 -21.88
C ALA A 233 -6.03 4.40 -20.95
N PRO A 234 -6.10 5.10 -19.80
CA PRO A 234 -5.03 5.10 -18.80
C PRO A 234 -4.85 3.73 -18.13
N PHE A 235 -5.90 2.92 -18.04
CA PHE A 235 -5.84 1.56 -17.56
C PHE A 235 -6.15 0.57 -18.68
N THR A 236 -5.34 -0.48 -18.76
CA THR A 236 -5.50 -1.55 -19.75
C THR A 236 -5.51 -2.89 -19.02
N SER A 237 -6.64 -3.60 -19.06
CA SER A 237 -6.72 -4.95 -18.51
C SER A 237 -6.21 -5.95 -19.52
N LYS A 238 -5.19 -6.73 -19.13
CA LYS A 238 -4.66 -7.84 -19.94
C LYS A 238 -5.57 -9.07 -19.91
N LEU A 239 -6.44 -9.18 -18.91
CA LEU A 239 -7.40 -10.27 -18.80
C LEU A 239 -8.71 -9.84 -19.45
N PRO A 240 -9.38 -10.70 -20.24
CA PRO A 240 -10.71 -10.43 -20.79
C PRO A 240 -11.79 -10.54 -19.70
N SER A 241 -11.68 -9.72 -18.66
CA SER A 241 -12.54 -9.77 -17.48
C SER A 241 -12.90 -8.37 -17.02
N ILE A 242 -14.19 -8.15 -16.80
CA ILE A 242 -14.72 -6.91 -16.22
C ILE A 242 -14.36 -6.77 -14.73
N ARG A 243 -13.83 -7.83 -14.08
CA ARG A 243 -13.42 -7.77 -12.66
C ARG A 243 -12.37 -6.68 -12.42
N SER A 244 -11.53 -6.38 -13.42
CA SER A 244 -10.55 -5.31 -13.34
C SER A 244 -11.15 -3.94 -13.05
N ALA A 245 -12.39 -3.67 -13.48
CA ALA A 245 -13.08 -2.44 -13.13
C ALA A 245 -13.36 -2.36 -11.61
N VAL A 246 -13.78 -3.48 -11.01
CA VAL A 246 -14.01 -3.58 -9.56
C VAL A 246 -12.69 -3.47 -8.81
N ASP A 247 -11.62 -4.10 -9.29
CA ASP A 247 -10.30 -4.03 -8.67
C ASP A 247 -9.71 -2.63 -8.70
N ILE A 248 -9.89 -1.89 -9.81
CA ILE A 248 -9.52 -0.47 -9.89
C ILE A 248 -10.30 0.36 -8.87
N VAL A 249 -11.61 0.12 -8.70
CA VAL A 249 -12.42 0.82 -7.70
C VAL A 249 -11.97 0.48 -6.27
N ARG A 250 -11.69 -0.80 -5.97
CA ARG A 250 -11.15 -1.24 -4.67
C ARG A 250 -9.83 -0.55 -4.37
N GLN A 251 -8.90 -0.63 -5.31
CA GLN A 251 -7.58 -0.01 -5.17
C GLN A 251 -7.70 1.51 -5.06
N GLY A 252 -8.55 2.15 -5.87
CA GLY A 252 -8.78 3.59 -5.81
C GLY A 252 -9.32 4.06 -4.45
N ARG A 253 -10.21 3.29 -3.81
CA ARG A 253 -10.71 3.59 -2.46
C ARG A 253 -9.60 3.44 -1.41
N CYS A 254 -8.82 2.37 -1.48
CA CYS A 254 -7.66 2.16 -0.61
C CYS A 254 -6.66 3.32 -0.76
N THR A 255 -6.24 3.64 -1.98
CA THR A 255 -5.28 4.71 -2.28
C THR A 255 -5.79 6.08 -1.83
N LEU A 256 -7.08 6.39 -2.03
CA LEU A 256 -7.65 7.67 -1.59
C LEU A 256 -7.58 7.83 -0.06
N VAL A 257 -7.90 6.75 0.67
CA VAL A 257 -7.85 6.71 2.13
C VAL A 257 -6.41 6.85 2.61
N SER A 258 -5.49 6.06 2.05
CA SER A 258 -4.05 6.13 2.36
C SER A 258 -3.48 7.52 2.08
N LYS A 259 -3.82 8.13 0.94
CA LYS A 259 -3.38 9.50 0.58
C LYS A 259 -3.77 10.50 1.67
N ILE A 260 -5.03 10.52 2.07
CA ILE A 260 -5.51 11.50 3.06
C ILE A 260 -4.81 11.27 4.40
N GLN A 261 -4.66 10.03 4.84
CA GLN A 261 -4.00 9.72 6.09
C GLN A 261 -2.50 10.07 6.07
N MET A 262 -1.80 9.83 4.95
CA MET A 262 -0.40 10.26 4.77
C MET A 262 -0.28 11.77 4.91
N GLN A 263 -1.23 12.55 4.37
CA GLN A 263 -1.24 14.00 4.53
C GLN A 263 -1.50 14.42 6.00
N GLN A 264 -2.38 13.71 6.73
CA GLN A 264 -2.60 13.95 8.17
C GLN A 264 -1.32 13.72 8.98
N VAL A 265 -0.66 12.58 8.74
CA VAL A 265 0.58 12.19 9.43
C VAL A 265 1.70 13.20 9.13
N LEU A 266 1.88 13.59 7.87
CA LEU A 266 2.88 14.57 7.49
C LEU A 266 2.65 15.91 8.20
N ALA A 267 1.40 16.41 8.21
CA ALA A 267 1.07 17.68 8.86
C ALA A 267 1.37 17.63 10.37
N LEU A 268 0.95 16.57 11.06
CA LEU A 268 1.17 16.41 12.50
C LEU A 268 2.66 16.29 12.83
N ASN A 269 3.41 15.46 12.10
CA ASN A 269 4.85 15.29 12.34
C ASN A 269 5.62 16.59 12.12
N CYS A 270 5.32 17.34 11.04
CA CYS A 270 5.97 18.62 10.79
C CYS A 270 5.68 19.64 11.90
N LEU A 271 4.45 19.71 12.42
CA LEU A 271 4.09 20.68 13.45
C LEU A 271 4.67 20.32 14.82
N ILE A 272 4.70 19.02 15.18
CA ILE A 272 5.35 18.54 16.40
C ILE A 272 6.85 18.84 16.36
N SER A 273 7.52 18.51 15.26
CA SER A 273 8.96 18.77 15.12
C SER A 273 9.30 20.25 15.03
N ALA A 274 8.46 21.07 14.40
CA ALA A 274 8.66 22.52 14.39
C ALA A 274 8.65 23.10 15.80
N TYR A 275 7.72 22.65 16.66
CA TYR A 275 7.69 23.07 18.05
C TYR A 275 8.89 22.54 18.85
N SER A 276 9.20 21.24 18.73
CA SER A 276 10.35 20.61 19.40
C SER A 276 11.66 21.34 19.07
N LEU A 277 11.93 21.53 17.77
CA LEU A 277 13.13 22.21 17.31
C LEU A 277 13.18 23.67 17.75
N SER A 278 12.03 24.37 17.75
CA SER A 278 11.96 25.75 18.24
C SER A 278 12.23 25.84 19.74
N ALA A 279 11.68 24.92 20.55
CA ALA A 279 11.90 24.91 21.99
C ALA A 279 13.37 24.63 22.33
N LEU A 280 13.96 23.61 21.69
CA LEU A 280 15.37 23.27 21.87
C LEU A 280 16.30 24.41 21.43
N TYR A 281 16.01 25.04 20.29
CA TYR A 281 16.82 26.13 19.76
C TYR A 281 16.83 27.36 20.67
N LEU A 282 15.66 27.74 21.22
CA LEU A 282 15.56 28.85 22.17
C LEU A 282 16.33 28.57 23.47
N ASP A 283 16.38 27.31 23.89
CA ASP A 283 17.09 26.87 25.09
C ASP A 283 18.58 26.52 24.82
N GLY A 284 19.10 26.85 23.63
CA GLY A 284 20.50 26.58 23.25
C GLY A 284 20.85 25.09 23.09
N VAL A 285 19.87 24.19 23.12
CA VAL A 285 20.05 22.74 23.04
C VAL A 285 19.87 22.26 21.59
N ARG A 286 20.63 21.24 21.19
CA ARG A 286 20.51 20.59 19.88
C ARG A 286 20.35 19.09 20.05
N MET A 287 19.73 18.43 19.06
CA MET A 287 19.70 16.97 18.97
C MET A 287 21.05 16.43 18.51
N GLY A 288 21.44 15.27 19.03
CA GLY A 288 22.67 14.59 18.63
C GLY A 288 22.51 13.88 17.28
N GLU A 289 23.61 13.69 16.54
CA GLU A 289 23.58 12.99 15.25
C GLU A 289 23.03 11.57 15.37
N ASN A 290 23.46 10.82 16.39
CA ASN A 290 22.97 9.46 16.66
C ASN A 290 21.46 9.43 16.96
N GLN A 291 20.94 10.46 17.61
CA GLN A 291 19.52 10.60 17.91
C GLN A 291 18.72 10.86 16.64
N MET A 292 19.22 11.74 15.76
CA MET A 292 18.62 12.01 14.46
C MET A 292 18.61 10.76 13.56
N ILE A 293 19.73 10.02 13.52
CA ILE A 293 19.83 8.76 12.74
C ILE A 293 18.84 7.72 13.28
N ALA A 294 18.78 7.53 14.61
CA ALA A 294 17.87 6.57 15.23
C ALA A 294 16.40 6.91 14.93
N THR A 295 16.01 8.18 15.11
CA THR A 295 14.65 8.66 14.83
C THR A 295 14.31 8.51 13.35
N GLY A 296 15.23 8.90 12.46
CA GLY A 296 15.05 8.81 11.01
C GLY A 296 14.87 7.37 10.53
N LEU A 297 15.64 6.42 11.08
CA LEU A 297 15.50 5.00 10.76
C LEU A 297 14.15 4.43 11.23
N LEU A 298 13.77 4.72 12.48
CA LEU A 298 12.47 4.29 13.04
C LEU A 298 11.30 4.84 12.22
N LEU A 299 11.34 6.13 11.90
CA LEU A 299 10.31 6.79 11.11
C LEU A 299 10.25 6.25 9.68
N THR A 300 11.41 5.92 9.08
CA THR A 300 11.46 5.33 7.73
C THR A 300 10.81 3.95 7.71
N VAL A 301 11.13 3.09 8.68
CA VAL A 301 10.51 1.75 8.79
C VAL A 301 9.01 1.86 8.99
N ALA A 302 8.56 2.73 9.90
CA ALA A 302 7.15 2.97 10.15
C ALA A 302 6.44 3.54 8.90
N SER A 303 7.10 4.44 8.16
CA SER A 303 6.56 5.06 6.93
C SER A 303 6.41 4.09 5.78
N LEU A 304 7.37 3.17 5.60
CA LEU A 304 7.23 2.09 4.63
C LEU A 304 6.07 1.17 5.01
N ALA A 305 5.96 0.78 6.28
CA ALA A 305 4.85 -0.03 6.77
C ALA A 305 3.49 0.67 6.57
N PHE A 306 3.43 1.99 6.80
CA PHE A 306 2.24 2.81 6.61
C PHE A 306 1.82 2.89 5.13
N SER A 307 2.79 3.03 4.23
CA SER A 307 2.56 3.23 2.80
C SER A 307 2.06 1.95 2.10
N TYR A 308 2.45 0.77 2.58
CA TYR A 308 1.99 -0.51 2.06
C TYR A 308 0.62 -0.92 2.62
N ALA A 309 -0.43 -0.17 2.28
CA ALA A 309 -1.81 -0.53 2.59
C ALA A 309 -2.37 -1.51 1.54
N ARG A 310 -2.93 -2.64 2.00
CA ARG A 310 -3.61 -3.62 1.13
C ARG A 310 -5.12 -3.38 1.13
N PRO A 311 -5.80 -3.38 -0.03
CA PRO A 311 -7.24 -3.21 -0.10
C PRO A 311 -7.99 -4.42 0.47
N VAL A 312 -9.19 -4.18 0.99
CA VAL A 312 -10.13 -5.26 1.35
C VAL A 312 -10.76 -5.83 0.07
N GLN A 313 -10.98 -7.15 0.03
CA GLN A 313 -11.55 -7.84 -1.14
C GLN A 313 -13.05 -7.55 -1.33
N GLU A 314 -13.78 -7.29 -0.26
CA GLU A 314 -15.20 -6.95 -0.31
C GLU A 314 -15.42 -5.44 -0.44
N LEU A 315 -16.40 -5.04 -1.26
CA LEU A 315 -16.72 -3.63 -1.46
C LEU A 315 -17.72 -3.17 -0.39
N SER A 316 -17.33 -2.16 0.40
CA SER A 316 -18.25 -1.58 1.39
C SER A 316 -19.25 -0.60 0.75
N PRO A 317 -20.46 -0.44 1.32
CA PRO A 317 -21.48 0.47 0.79
C PRO A 317 -21.20 1.95 1.08
N VAL A 318 -20.25 2.28 1.97
CA VAL A 318 -19.96 3.66 2.41
C VAL A 318 -18.76 4.22 1.66
N ARG A 319 -18.84 5.40 1.07
CA ARG A 319 -17.70 6.02 0.37
C ARG A 319 -16.65 6.58 1.35
N PRO A 320 -15.36 6.54 1.01
CA PRO A 320 -14.31 7.18 1.82
C PRO A 320 -14.47 8.72 1.80
N ILE A 321 -13.93 9.36 2.84
CA ILE A 321 -13.80 10.82 2.87
C ILE A 321 -12.83 11.24 1.76
N THR A 322 -13.12 12.32 1.05
CA THR A 322 -12.37 12.74 -0.15
C THR A 322 -11.46 13.95 0.07
N SER A 323 -11.65 14.70 1.16
CA SER A 323 -10.94 15.95 1.44
C SER A 323 -10.38 15.98 2.86
N ILE A 324 -9.18 16.56 3.00
CA ILE A 324 -8.54 16.82 4.30
C ILE A 324 -9.29 17.85 5.14
N PHE A 325 -10.01 18.77 4.49
CA PHE A 325 -10.82 19.81 5.15
C PHE A 325 -12.19 19.31 5.61
N HIS A 326 -12.46 18.00 5.49
CA HIS A 326 -13.63 17.41 6.11
C HIS A 326 -13.55 17.62 7.64
N PRO A 327 -14.62 18.07 8.32
CA PRO A 327 -14.58 18.39 9.76
C PRO A 327 -14.02 17.26 10.63
N ALA A 328 -14.38 16.00 10.34
CA ALA A 328 -13.85 14.82 11.02
C ALA A 328 -12.31 14.72 11.01
N ILE A 329 -11.67 15.23 9.97
CA ILE A 329 -10.23 15.11 9.72
C ILE A 329 -9.52 16.35 10.26
N TRP A 330 -9.98 17.55 9.86
CA TRP A 330 -9.35 18.79 10.27
C TRP A 330 -9.43 19.03 11.78
N VAL A 331 -10.60 18.79 12.41
CA VAL A 331 -10.77 18.92 13.87
C VAL A 331 -9.94 17.85 14.61
N SER A 332 -9.80 16.67 14.00
CA SER A 332 -8.92 15.62 14.52
C SER A 332 -7.46 16.08 14.53
N ILE A 333 -6.93 16.60 13.41
CA ILE A 333 -5.56 17.14 13.32
C ILE A 333 -5.35 18.23 14.37
N ALA A 334 -6.26 19.19 14.48
CA ALA A 334 -6.13 20.31 15.41
C ALA A 334 -6.08 19.85 16.89
N GLY A 335 -6.96 18.94 17.30
CA GLY A 335 -6.94 18.45 18.69
C GLY A 335 -5.82 17.45 18.97
N GLN A 336 -5.42 16.61 18.00
CA GLN A 336 -4.22 15.77 18.14
C GLN A 336 -2.98 16.64 18.35
N LEU A 337 -2.82 17.70 17.54
CA LEU A 337 -1.74 18.66 17.70
C LEU A 337 -1.76 19.29 19.11
N LEU A 338 -2.92 19.74 19.57
CA LEU A 338 -3.06 20.33 20.91
C LEU A 338 -2.67 19.35 22.01
N VAL A 339 -3.09 18.08 21.93
CA VAL A 339 -2.72 17.04 22.91
C VAL A 339 -1.21 16.79 22.90
N HIS A 340 -0.60 16.68 21.71
CA HIS A 340 0.84 16.46 21.57
C HIS A 340 1.67 17.64 22.08
N LEU A 341 1.29 18.86 21.72
CA LEU A 341 1.96 20.09 22.18
C LEU A 341 1.78 20.30 23.69
N ALA A 342 0.58 20.11 24.23
CA ALA A 342 0.35 20.23 25.66
C ALA A 342 1.18 19.22 26.47
N SER A 343 1.30 17.99 25.96
CA SER A 343 2.12 16.96 26.60
C SER A 343 3.61 17.29 26.52
N MET A 344 4.09 17.81 25.38
CA MET A 344 5.47 18.26 25.21
C MET A 344 5.79 19.46 26.12
N MET A 345 4.92 20.48 26.15
CA MET A 345 5.03 21.64 27.02
C MET A 345 5.07 21.24 28.49
N TYR A 346 4.19 20.34 28.91
CA TYR A 346 4.17 19.81 30.27
C TYR A 346 5.49 19.12 30.61
N ALA A 347 5.99 18.25 29.74
CA ALA A 347 7.26 17.56 29.96
C ALA A 347 8.47 18.51 30.02
N ILE A 348 8.52 19.52 29.16
CA ILE A 348 9.56 20.57 29.20
C ILE A 348 9.47 21.35 30.51
N SER A 349 8.26 21.76 30.93
CA SER A 349 8.07 22.50 32.18
C SER A 349 8.48 21.68 33.41
N LEU A 350 8.19 20.38 33.40
CA LEU A 350 8.58 19.46 34.46
C LEU A 350 10.11 19.28 34.49
N THR A 351 10.73 19.17 33.32
CA THR A 351 12.19 19.08 33.19
C THR A 351 12.85 20.33 33.75
N ARG A 352 12.37 21.52 33.38
CA ARG A 352 12.88 22.81 33.91
C ARG A 352 12.74 22.90 35.43
N ALA A 353 11.62 22.41 35.99
CA ALA A 353 11.40 22.40 37.44
C ALA A 353 12.31 21.41 38.19
N SER A 354 12.86 20.40 37.50
CA SER A 354 13.72 19.36 38.09
C SER A 354 15.22 19.66 38.01
N VAL A 355 15.61 20.66 37.22
CA VAL A 355 17.00 21.07 36.99
C VAL A 355 17.38 22.17 37.98
N SER A 356 18.63 22.21 38.42
CA SER A 356 19.12 23.21 39.38
C SER A 356 19.02 24.64 38.82
N ALA A 357 18.88 25.66 39.67
CA ALA A 357 18.71 27.06 39.23
C ALA A 357 19.86 27.56 38.33
N ASP A 358 21.09 27.08 38.57
CA ASP A 358 22.27 27.43 37.78
C ASP A 358 22.24 26.76 36.39
N GLU A 359 21.79 25.51 36.31
CA GLU A 359 21.70 24.74 35.08
C GLU A 359 20.48 25.17 34.24
N ALA A 360 19.39 25.58 34.88
CA ALA A 360 18.26 26.27 34.25
C ALA A 360 18.65 27.66 33.72
N ALA A 361 19.49 28.41 34.44
CA ALA A 361 19.98 29.71 34.00
C ALA A 361 20.99 29.62 32.82
N VAL A 362 21.72 28.51 32.70
CA VAL A 362 22.52 28.19 31.50
C VAL A 362 21.61 27.80 30.32
N LEU A 363 20.56 27.02 30.56
CA LEU A 363 19.53 26.67 29.56
C LEU A 363 18.73 27.89 29.05
N ASP A 364 18.38 28.84 29.93
CA ASP A 364 17.66 30.07 29.58
C ASP A 364 18.59 31.17 29.00
N GLY A 365 19.89 30.90 28.83
CA GLY A 365 20.87 31.84 28.28
C GLY A 365 21.23 33.03 29.19
N ALA A 366 20.92 32.95 30.49
CA ALA A 366 21.18 34.00 31.48
C ALA A 366 22.62 33.98 32.01
N ILE A 367 23.33 32.85 31.91
CA ILE A 367 24.76 32.70 32.27
C ILE A 367 25.53 32.27 31.01
N PRO A 368 26.61 32.96 30.61
CA PRO A 368 27.52 32.45 29.58
C PRO A 368 28.12 31.11 30.03
N GLU A 369 28.05 30.06 29.22
CA GLU A 369 28.81 28.83 29.50
C GLU A 369 30.30 29.18 29.70
N PRO A 370 31.02 28.48 30.60
CA PRO A 370 32.47 28.59 30.67
C PRO A 370 33.03 28.32 29.27
N GLU A 371 33.76 29.29 28.74
CA GLU A 371 34.26 29.36 27.38
C GLU A 371 35.09 28.12 26.99
N GLU A 372 34.47 27.15 26.32
CA GLU A 372 35.15 26.22 25.40
C GLU A 372 34.68 26.54 23.97
N LEU A 373 34.81 27.81 23.55
CA LEU A 373 34.74 28.13 22.13
C LEU A 373 35.96 27.46 21.45
N PRO A 374 35.77 26.53 20.50
CA PRO A 374 36.90 26.06 19.71
C PRO A 374 37.52 27.28 19.01
N PRO A 375 38.86 27.34 18.87
CA PRO A 375 39.51 28.47 18.22
C PRO A 375 38.89 28.70 16.84
N PRO A 376 38.77 29.96 16.39
CA PRO A 376 38.16 30.27 15.11
C PRO A 376 38.83 29.44 14.00
N SER A 377 38.01 28.73 13.22
CA SER A 377 38.52 27.96 12.08
C SER A 377 39.28 28.92 11.14
N PRO A 378 40.53 28.59 10.73
CA PRO A 378 41.32 29.47 9.86
C PRO A 378 40.62 29.81 8.53
N ASP A 379 39.61 29.03 8.14
CA ASP A 379 38.87 29.17 6.88
C ASP A 379 37.55 29.96 6.99
N GLY A 380 37.28 30.60 8.15
CA GLY A 380 36.08 31.44 8.33
C GLY A 380 34.75 30.68 8.29
N GLN A 381 34.75 29.37 8.52
CA GLN A 381 33.52 28.60 8.66
C GLN A 381 32.82 28.97 9.99
N PRO A 382 31.48 29.06 10.00
CA PRO A 382 30.74 29.34 11.22
C PRO A 382 31.01 28.25 12.26
N ILE A 383 31.50 28.64 13.44
CA ILE A 383 31.71 27.75 14.58
C ILE A 383 30.35 27.16 14.96
N THR A 384 30.17 25.87 14.69
CA THR A 384 29.00 25.13 15.16
C THR A 384 29.25 24.72 16.61
N MET A 385 28.37 25.14 17.53
CA MET A 385 28.46 24.67 18.92
C MET A 385 28.37 23.13 18.94
N PRO A 386 29.30 22.43 19.60
CA PRO A 386 29.25 20.98 19.69
C PRO A 386 28.02 20.52 20.47
N PHE A 387 27.44 19.39 20.08
CA PHE A 387 26.31 18.79 20.80
C PHE A 387 26.72 18.42 22.23
N LYS A 388 25.98 18.94 23.22
CA LYS A 388 26.14 18.62 24.65
C LYS A 388 24.90 17.87 25.16
N PRO A 389 25.07 16.68 25.77
CA PRO A 389 23.96 15.94 26.35
C PRO A 389 23.29 16.73 27.48
N SER A 390 21.96 16.84 27.46
CA SER A 390 21.17 17.47 28.51
C SER A 390 19.93 16.65 28.85
N LEU A 391 19.39 16.86 30.06
CA LEU A 391 18.13 16.23 30.47
C LEU A 391 16.97 16.67 29.57
N LEU A 392 16.94 17.96 29.20
CA LEU A 392 15.94 18.50 28.25
C LEU A 392 16.03 17.79 26.89
N ASN A 393 17.23 17.63 26.34
CA ASN A 393 17.42 16.92 25.08
C ASN A 393 16.87 15.49 25.15
N THR A 394 17.17 14.78 26.26
CA THR A 394 16.72 13.40 26.48
C THR A 394 15.20 13.30 26.53
N VAL A 395 14.54 14.15 27.31
CA VAL A 395 13.07 14.16 27.45
C VAL A 395 12.39 14.50 26.13
N VAL A 396 12.85 15.56 25.46
CA VAL A 396 12.29 15.98 24.16
C VAL A 396 12.50 14.89 23.11
N PHE A 397 13.68 14.26 23.06
CA PHE A 397 13.97 13.17 22.13
C PHE A 397 13.03 11.98 22.32
N LEU A 398 12.84 11.52 23.56
CA LEU A 398 11.98 10.38 23.85
C LEU A 398 10.51 10.67 23.52
N ILE A 399 10.02 11.85 23.90
CA ILE A 399 8.62 12.24 23.64
C ILE A 399 8.39 12.46 22.15
N GLU A 400 9.25 13.21 21.46
CA GLU A 400 9.11 13.50 20.04
C GLU A 400 9.14 12.21 19.22
N THR A 401 10.13 11.34 19.45
CA THR A 401 10.26 10.05 18.74
C THR A 401 9.00 9.21 18.93
N ALA A 402 8.50 9.13 20.16
CA ALA A 402 7.31 8.35 20.46
C ALA A 402 6.03 8.95 19.86
N GLN A 403 5.89 10.29 19.89
CA GLN A 403 4.77 11.00 19.28
C GLN A 403 4.75 10.80 17.76
N GLN A 404 5.87 10.99 17.07
CA GLN A 404 5.95 10.87 15.61
C GLN A 404 5.52 9.49 15.10
N VAL A 405 5.97 8.41 15.75
CA VAL A 405 5.57 7.05 15.35
C VAL A 405 4.13 6.76 15.75
N SER A 406 3.68 7.26 16.91
CA SER A 406 2.31 7.04 17.38
C SER A 406 1.26 7.75 16.51
N VAL A 407 1.57 8.94 15.98
CA VAL A 407 0.73 9.67 15.02
C VAL A 407 0.39 8.80 13.83
N MET A 408 1.33 7.98 13.35
CA MET A 408 1.11 7.05 12.24
C MET A 408 0.09 5.97 12.60
N ALA A 409 0.24 5.36 13.78
CA ALA A 409 -0.68 4.33 14.24
C ALA A 409 -2.10 4.88 14.49
N VAL A 410 -2.21 6.07 15.09
CA VAL A 410 -3.50 6.72 15.39
C VAL A 410 -4.26 7.08 14.12
N ASN A 411 -3.56 7.63 13.13
CA ASN A 411 -4.18 8.10 11.88
C ASN A 411 -4.35 6.99 10.83
N TYR A 412 -3.89 5.76 11.10
CA TYR A 412 -4.13 4.61 10.23
C TYR A 412 -5.60 4.15 10.32
N LYS A 413 -6.44 4.53 9.35
CA LYS A 413 -7.85 4.09 9.27
C LYS A 413 -7.93 2.94 8.27
N GLY A 414 -7.96 1.72 8.80
CA GLY A 414 -8.01 0.48 8.01
C GLY A 414 -9.37 0.20 7.39
N ARG A 415 -10.08 -0.76 7.99
CA ARG A 415 -11.39 -1.21 7.50
C ARG A 415 -12.42 -0.07 7.53
N PRO A 416 -13.30 0.02 6.53
CA PRO A 416 -13.69 -1.05 5.59
C PRO A 416 -13.00 -0.99 4.20
N PHE A 417 -11.97 -0.15 4.01
CA PHE A 417 -11.37 0.06 2.68
C PHE A 417 -10.03 -0.65 2.49
N MET A 418 -9.26 -0.76 3.56
CA MET A 418 -7.96 -1.41 3.59
C MET A 418 -7.87 -2.29 4.83
N LEU A 419 -6.89 -3.21 4.87
CA LEU A 419 -6.67 -4.05 6.04
C LEU A 419 -6.39 -3.18 7.29
N ALA A 420 -6.73 -3.68 8.47
CA ALA A 420 -6.50 -3.00 9.74
C ALA A 420 -5.00 -2.89 10.07
N ALA A 421 -4.63 -1.92 10.92
CA ALA A 421 -3.25 -1.78 11.41
C ALA A 421 -2.76 -3.07 12.10
N THR A 422 -3.66 -3.77 12.77
CA THR A 422 -3.40 -5.07 13.43
C THR A 422 -3.12 -6.21 12.45
N GLU A 423 -3.60 -6.09 11.21
CA GLU A 423 -3.32 -7.05 10.13
C GLU A 423 -2.00 -6.72 9.40
N ASN A 424 -1.39 -5.56 9.69
CA ASN A 424 -0.11 -5.13 9.15
C ASN A 424 1.01 -5.37 10.19
N ALA A 425 1.67 -6.53 10.08
CA ALA A 425 2.73 -6.91 11.00
C ALA A 425 3.87 -5.87 11.06
N ALA A 426 4.22 -5.24 9.94
CA ALA A 426 5.28 -4.23 9.90
C ALA A 426 4.95 -2.99 10.76
N MET A 427 3.69 -2.52 10.69
CA MET A 427 3.20 -1.41 11.53
C MET A 427 3.17 -1.80 13.01
N GLY A 428 2.75 -3.04 13.31
CA GLY A 428 2.77 -3.57 14.67
C GLY A 428 4.18 -3.64 15.25
N TYR A 429 5.15 -4.15 14.49
CA TYR A 429 6.55 -4.23 14.92
C TYR A 429 7.19 -2.85 15.09
N SER A 430 6.88 -1.87 14.23
CA SER A 430 7.43 -0.51 14.38
C SER A 430 6.90 0.18 15.65
N LEU A 431 5.61 0.02 15.95
CA LEU A 431 5.03 0.57 17.18
C LEU A 431 5.62 -0.12 18.43
N LEU A 432 5.75 -1.45 18.39
CA LEU A 432 6.36 -2.22 19.46
C LEU A 432 7.82 -1.79 19.70
N ALA A 433 8.60 -1.63 18.62
CA ALA A 433 9.99 -1.20 18.71
C ALA A 433 10.13 0.17 19.39
N VAL A 434 9.21 1.11 19.12
CA VAL A 434 9.21 2.41 19.78
C VAL A 434 8.79 2.32 21.24
N CYS A 435 7.73 1.58 21.56
CA CYS A 435 7.32 1.38 22.96
C CYS A 435 8.43 0.74 23.80
N VAL A 436 9.07 -0.32 23.26
CA VAL A 436 10.19 -0.99 23.93
C VAL A 436 11.41 -0.07 23.98
N GLY A 437 11.74 0.63 22.90
CA GLY A 437 12.88 1.55 22.84
C GLY A 437 12.77 2.67 23.87
N VAL A 438 11.59 3.32 23.97
CA VAL A 438 11.33 4.35 25.00
C VAL A 438 11.43 3.76 26.39
N PHE A 439 10.87 2.57 26.64
CA PHE A 439 10.96 1.91 27.94
C PHE A 439 12.40 1.58 28.32
N VAL A 440 13.16 0.96 27.41
CA VAL A 440 14.57 0.60 27.63
C VAL A 440 15.41 1.83 27.92
N CYS A 441 15.20 2.93 27.18
CA CYS A 441 15.92 4.18 27.39
C CYS A 441 15.52 4.85 28.72
N ALA A 442 14.22 4.89 29.03
CA ALA A 442 13.69 5.58 30.22
C ALA A 442 13.97 4.86 31.54
N PHE A 443 14.04 3.53 31.53
CA PHE A 443 14.39 2.71 32.70
C PHE A 443 15.87 2.33 32.76
N GLU A 444 16.67 2.78 31.79
CA GLU A 444 18.10 2.47 31.70
C GLU A 444 18.40 0.97 31.75
N VAL A 445 17.50 0.16 31.18
CA VAL A 445 17.60 -1.31 31.20
C VAL A 445 18.88 -1.77 30.49
N PHE A 446 19.32 -1.01 29.48
CA PHE A 446 20.53 -1.28 28.71
C PHE A 446 21.39 -0.02 28.55
N PRO A 447 22.29 0.25 29.51
CA PRO A 447 23.11 1.47 29.54
C PRO A 447 23.94 1.76 28.27
N PRO A 448 24.52 0.77 27.56
CA PRO A 448 25.28 1.05 26.34
C PRO A 448 24.46 1.73 25.22
N LEU A 449 23.15 1.50 25.17
CA LEU A 449 22.27 2.20 24.22
C LEU A 449 22.06 3.66 24.63
N ASN A 450 21.94 3.94 25.92
CA ASN A 450 21.83 5.31 26.41
C ASN A 450 23.13 6.09 26.17
N GLU A 451 24.28 5.46 26.32
CA GLU A 451 25.57 6.04 25.95
C GLU A 451 25.68 6.31 24.44
N LEU A 452 25.27 5.35 23.61
CA LEU A 452 25.25 5.50 22.14
C LEU A 452 24.37 6.68 21.70
N LEU A 453 23.19 6.81 22.31
CA LEU A 453 22.25 7.90 22.06
C LEU A 453 22.57 9.18 22.84
N LYS A 454 23.64 9.17 23.67
CA LYS A 454 24.05 10.27 24.55
C LYS A 454 22.87 10.82 25.37
N LEU A 455 22.09 9.92 25.98
CA LEU A 455 20.96 10.24 26.84
C LEU A 455 21.43 10.44 28.28
N VAL A 456 20.86 11.45 28.94
CA VAL A 456 21.11 11.76 30.35
C VAL A 456 20.15 10.95 31.21
N PRO A 457 20.64 10.27 32.27
CA PRO A 457 19.79 9.50 33.18
C PRO A 457 18.75 10.38 33.86
N MET A 458 17.57 9.82 34.14
CA MET A 458 16.49 10.59 34.76
C MET A 458 16.75 10.78 36.26
N PRO A 459 16.47 11.97 36.84
CA PRO A 459 16.87 12.30 38.20
C PRO A 459 16.12 11.52 39.29
N SER A 460 14.88 11.09 39.02
CA SER A 460 14.09 10.30 39.97
C SER A 460 13.09 9.38 39.28
N THR A 461 12.71 8.31 39.96
CA THR A 461 11.64 7.40 39.51
C THR A 461 10.30 8.13 39.35
N HIS A 462 9.99 9.04 40.28
CA HIS A 462 8.79 9.88 40.19
C HIS A 462 8.79 10.75 38.93
N PHE A 463 9.91 11.42 38.63
CA PHE A 463 10.06 12.22 37.41
C PHE A 463 9.86 11.37 36.15
N ARG A 464 10.50 10.20 36.08
CA ARG A 464 10.34 9.26 34.96
C ARG A 464 8.89 8.86 34.77
N ASP A 465 8.21 8.48 35.85
CA ASP A 465 6.83 8.02 35.77
C ASP A 465 5.88 9.14 35.32
N GLN A 466 6.15 10.40 35.68
CA GLN A 466 5.44 11.56 35.16
C GLN A 466 5.66 11.79 33.66
N ILE A 467 6.89 11.63 33.16
CA ILE A 467 7.21 11.72 31.72
C ILE A 467 6.52 10.60 30.94
N LEU A 468 6.57 9.36 31.44
CA LEU A 468 5.89 8.22 30.81
C LEU A 468 4.37 8.39 30.84
N THR A 469 3.82 8.97 31.91
CA THR A 469 2.39 9.32 31.98
C THR A 469 2.02 10.38 30.95
N ALA A 470 2.83 11.44 30.80
CA ALA A 470 2.61 12.46 29.77
C ALA A 470 2.64 11.85 28.36
N LEU A 471 3.56 10.92 28.11
CA LEU A 471 3.61 10.20 26.84
C LEU A 471 2.38 9.31 26.63
N PHE A 472 1.94 8.58 27.66
CA PHE A 472 0.73 7.77 27.59
C PHE A 472 -0.51 8.63 27.29
N VAL A 473 -0.68 9.75 27.99
CA VAL A 473 -1.77 10.71 27.76
C VAL A 473 -1.70 11.27 26.35
N SER A 474 -0.50 11.59 25.86
CA SER A 474 -0.26 12.07 24.49
C SER A 474 -0.76 11.07 23.44
N VAL A 475 -0.38 9.79 23.56
CA VAL A 475 -0.72 8.75 22.57
C VAL A 475 -2.18 8.30 22.69
N PHE A 476 -2.62 7.99 23.90
CA PHE A 476 -3.98 7.51 24.14
C PHE A 476 -5.01 8.62 23.97
N GLY A 477 -4.70 9.83 24.43
CA GLY A 477 -5.54 11.00 24.26
C GLY A 477 -5.73 11.39 22.80
N SER A 478 -4.66 11.36 21.99
CA SER A 478 -4.76 11.64 20.55
C SER A 478 -5.56 10.56 19.82
N HIS A 479 -5.41 9.28 20.20
CA HIS A 479 -6.25 8.20 19.70
C HIS A 479 -7.73 8.41 20.00
N LEU A 480 -8.07 8.66 21.28
CA LEU A 480 -9.44 8.85 21.72
C LEU A 480 -10.07 10.07 21.02
N TRP A 481 -9.31 11.16 20.88
CA TRP A 481 -9.75 12.37 20.20
C TRP A 481 -10.08 12.10 18.72
N ASP A 482 -9.19 11.45 17.98
CA ASP A 482 -9.45 11.12 16.56
C ASP A 482 -10.71 10.26 16.42
N ARG A 483 -10.85 9.23 17.27
CA ARG A 483 -12.04 8.36 17.25
C ARG A 483 -13.33 9.15 17.57
N LEU A 484 -13.28 10.08 18.52
CA LEU A 484 -14.40 10.96 18.84
C LEU A 484 -14.76 11.86 17.65
N CYS A 485 -13.79 12.48 16.99
CA CYS A 485 -14.05 13.30 15.80
C CYS A 485 -14.73 12.50 14.69
N VAL A 486 -14.27 11.28 14.42
CA VAL A 486 -14.92 10.42 13.42
C VAL A 486 -16.31 9.98 13.89
N ALA A 487 -16.53 9.71 15.19
CA ALA A 487 -17.84 9.38 15.74
C ALA A 487 -18.86 10.50 15.58
N VAL A 488 -18.47 11.75 15.83
CA VAL A 488 -19.34 12.93 15.73
C VAL A 488 -19.63 13.28 14.26
N PHE A 489 -18.59 13.38 13.44
CA PHE A 489 -18.72 13.93 12.08
C PHE A 489 -18.91 12.86 10.99
N ALA A 490 -18.61 11.59 11.25
CA ALA A 490 -18.75 10.48 10.30
C ALA A 490 -19.20 9.15 10.96
N PRO A 491 -20.31 9.14 11.74
CA PRO A 491 -20.72 7.98 12.54
C PRO A 491 -20.97 6.72 11.72
N ARG A 492 -21.57 6.86 10.53
CA ARG A 492 -21.83 5.73 9.63
C ARG A 492 -20.54 5.06 9.16
N LEU A 493 -19.52 5.86 8.87
CA LEU A 493 -18.22 5.35 8.44
C LEU A 493 -17.53 4.60 9.59
N LEU A 494 -17.54 5.18 10.79
CA LEU A 494 -16.98 4.57 11.99
C LEU A 494 -17.64 3.22 12.29
N TRP A 495 -18.97 3.18 12.30
CA TRP A 495 -19.74 1.98 12.62
C TRP A 495 -19.48 0.85 11.63
N VAL A 496 -19.52 1.14 10.33
CA VAL A 496 -19.24 0.14 9.29
C VAL A 496 -17.81 -0.38 9.39
N GLY A 497 -16.84 0.50 9.67
CA GLY A 497 -15.46 0.11 9.92
C GLY A 497 -15.30 -0.84 11.12
N TYR A 498 -15.97 -0.53 12.24
CA TYR A 498 -15.95 -1.41 13.43
C TYR A 498 -16.61 -2.76 13.18
N VAL A 499 -17.78 -2.78 12.53
CA VAL A 499 -18.47 -4.03 12.22
C VAL A 499 -17.63 -4.90 11.28
N ASP A 500 -16.99 -4.30 10.27
CA ASP A 500 -16.11 -5.04 9.36
C ASP A 500 -14.85 -5.55 10.07
N ALA A 501 -14.24 -4.74 10.93
CA ALA A 501 -13.11 -5.15 11.76
C ALA A 501 -13.49 -6.28 12.72
N TRP A 502 -14.66 -6.21 13.33
CA TRP A 502 -15.17 -7.26 14.22
C TRP A 502 -15.40 -8.58 13.48
N ARG A 503 -15.99 -8.53 12.28
CA ARG A 503 -16.22 -9.72 11.44
C ARG A 503 -14.92 -10.34 10.96
N ALA A 504 -13.90 -9.52 10.69
CA ALA A 504 -12.59 -9.98 10.27
C ALA A 504 -11.69 -10.44 11.42
N SER A 505 -12.06 -10.12 12.67
CA SER A 505 -11.25 -10.46 13.83
C SER A 505 -11.19 -11.98 14.01
N PRO A 506 -10.02 -12.54 14.37
CA PRO A 506 -9.89 -13.98 14.58
C PRO A 506 -10.78 -14.43 15.75
N PRO A 507 -11.13 -15.73 15.83
CA PRO A 507 -12.00 -16.24 16.89
C PRO A 507 -11.48 -15.87 18.28
N LEU A 508 -12.39 -15.66 19.25
CA LEU A 508 -12.03 -15.24 20.61
C LEU A 508 -10.95 -16.14 21.25
N LYS A 509 -10.98 -17.46 20.98
CA LYS A 509 -9.94 -18.40 21.45
C LYS A 509 -8.53 -18.04 20.95
N VAL A 510 -8.41 -17.63 19.69
CA VAL A 510 -7.14 -17.19 19.09
C VAL A 510 -6.68 -15.87 19.70
N GLN A 511 -7.60 -14.94 19.93
CA GLN A 511 -7.28 -13.66 20.58
C GLN A 511 -6.80 -13.86 22.03
N VAL A 512 -7.51 -14.69 22.81
CA VAL A 512 -7.13 -15.03 24.19
C VAL A 512 -5.78 -15.76 24.19
N GLY A 513 -5.58 -16.72 23.29
CA GLY A 513 -4.29 -17.40 23.14
C GLY A 513 -3.15 -16.41 22.86
N PHE A 514 -3.37 -15.46 21.95
CA PHE A 514 -2.42 -14.39 21.68
C PHE A 514 -2.13 -13.53 22.93
N MET A 515 -3.15 -13.06 23.64
CA MET A 515 -2.97 -12.24 24.86
C MET A 515 -2.23 -13.00 25.96
N VAL A 516 -2.56 -14.26 26.20
CA VAL A 516 -1.88 -15.11 27.20
C VAL A 516 -0.42 -15.32 26.80
N LYS A 517 -0.15 -15.58 25.51
CA LYS A 517 1.21 -15.79 24.99
C LYS A 517 2.10 -14.56 25.19
N TRP A 518 1.60 -13.35 24.92
CA TRP A 518 2.37 -12.13 25.09
C TRP A 518 2.40 -11.63 26.54
N GLY A 519 1.32 -11.85 27.31
CA GLY A 519 1.32 -11.60 28.76
C GLY A 519 2.34 -12.46 29.49
N LEU A 520 2.45 -13.74 29.11
CA LEU A 520 3.49 -14.64 29.61
C LEU A 520 4.90 -14.14 29.24
N LEU A 521 5.09 -13.63 28.02
CA LEU A 521 6.38 -13.03 27.63
C LEU A 521 6.73 -11.85 28.53
N GLY A 522 5.78 -10.96 28.78
CA GLY A 522 5.97 -9.81 29.66
C GLY A 522 6.35 -10.22 31.08
N LEU A 523 5.68 -11.24 31.64
CA LEU A 523 6.01 -11.79 32.95
C LEU A 523 7.40 -12.44 32.99
N VAL A 524 7.78 -13.18 31.94
CA VAL A 524 9.11 -13.78 31.81
C VAL A 524 10.19 -12.69 31.75
N ILE A 525 9.99 -11.65 30.94
CA ILE A 525 10.92 -10.52 30.84
C ILE A 525 11.02 -9.81 32.19
N ALA A 526 9.90 -9.50 32.85
CA ALA A 526 9.90 -8.87 34.16
C ALA A 526 10.63 -9.72 35.22
N GLY A 527 10.43 -11.04 35.21
CA GLY A 527 11.15 -11.98 36.07
C GLY A 527 12.65 -12.02 35.78
N CYS A 528 13.05 -12.03 34.50
CA CYS A 528 14.44 -11.97 34.09
C CYS A 528 15.12 -10.64 34.39
N VAL A 529 14.37 -9.53 34.46
CA VAL A 529 14.89 -8.21 34.89
C VAL A 529 15.02 -8.15 36.42
N ALA A 530 14.10 -8.79 37.15
CA ALA A 530 14.14 -8.85 38.61
C ALA A 530 15.21 -9.81 39.16
N MET A 531 15.58 -10.84 38.40
CA MET A 531 16.72 -11.72 38.68
C MET A 531 17.97 -11.16 38.00
N GLU A 532 19.12 -11.16 38.68
CA GLU A 532 20.36 -10.59 38.15
C GLU A 532 20.67 -11.00 36.69
N GLN A 533 21.21 -10.04 35.92
CA GLN A 533 21.31 -9.97 34.46
C GLN A 533 22.25 -11.00 33.81
N SER A 534 22.10 -12.28 34.11
CA SER A 534 22.84 -13.34 33.43
C SER A 534 22.23 -13.62 32.05
N ILE A 535 23.07 -13.69 31.02
CA ILE A 535 22.64 -14.11 29.67
C ILE A 535 21.92 -15.47 29.69
N PHE A 536 22.27 -16.34 30.65
CA PHE A 536 21.65 -17.65 30.82
C PHE A 536 20.21 -17.58 31.32
N THR A 537 19.86 -16.61 32.19
CA THR A 537 18.48 -16.44 32.67
C THR A 537 17.57 -15.90 31.58
N LEU A 538 18.07 -15.00 30.73
CA LEU A 538 17.36 -14.54 29.53
C LEU A 538 17.12 -15.66 28.53
N PHE A 539 18.13 -16.50 28.28
CA PHE A 539 18.00 -17.63 27.35
C PHE A 539 17.03 -18.70 27.88
N ALA A 540 17.09 -19.01 29.18
CA ALA A 540 16.17 -19.94 29.84
C ALA A 540 14.73 -19.40 29.83
N GLY A 541 14.55 -18.11 30.12
CA GLY A 541 13.26 -17.43 30.04
C GLY A 541 12.67 -17.47 28.63
N TRP A 542 13.47 -17.13 27.62
CA TRP A 542 13.05 -17.21 26.22
C TRP A 542 12.68 -18.63 25.79
N TRP A 543 13.47 -19.64 26.18
CA TRP A 543 13.19 -21.04 25.88
C TRP A 543 11.88 -21.51 26.53
N PHE A 544 11.67 -21.16 27.80
CA PHE A 544 10.45 -21.45 28.54
C PHE A 544 9.22 -20.80 27.87
N TRP A 545 9.31 -19.50 27.58
CA TRP A 545 8.24 -18.78 26.88
C TRP A 545 7.92 -19.44 25.54
N ARG A 546 8.92 -19.77 24.72
CA ARG A 546 8.73 -20.38 23.41
C ARG A 546 8.00 -21.72 23.49
N ARG A 547 8.30 -22.54 24.51
CA ARG A 547 7.65 -23.85 24.72
C ARG A 547 6.18 -23.71 25.14
N VAL A 548 5.90 -22.77 26.05
CA VAL A 548 4.53 -22.50 26.50
C VAL A 548 3.72 -21.83 25.37
N ALA A 549 4.32 -20.91 24.62
CA ALA A 549 3.72 -20.26 23.46
C ALA A 549 3.23 -21.27 22.41
N ALA A 550 4.05 -22.29 22.10
CA ALA A 550 3.65 -23.35 21.17
C ALA A 550 2.44 -24.15 21.69
N SER A 551 2.36 -24.38 23.01
CA SER A 551 1.22 -25.07 23.62
C SER A 551 -0.05 -24.22 23.58
N ILE A 552 0.08 -22.91 23.72
CA ILE A 552 -1.03 -21.95 23.61
C ILE A 552 -1.54 -21.87 22.16
N ASP A 553 -0.65 -21.87 21.17
CA ASP A 553 -1.02 -21.86 19.75
C ASP A 553 -1.85 -23.12 19.39
N VAL A 554 -1.47 -24.29 19.92
CA VAL A 554 -2.22 -25.56 19.76
C VAL A 554 -3.60 -25.47 20.42
N TRP A 555 -3.68 -24.98 21.66
CA TRP A 555 -4.96 -24.78 22.37
C TRP A 555 -5.89 -23.79 21.64
N ALA A 556 -5.31 -22.75 21.05
CA ALA A 556 -6.02 -21.74 20.27
C ALA A 556 -6.48 -22.25 18.89
N GLY A 557 -6.03 -23.44 18.45
CA GLY A 557 -6.33 -23.99 17.13
C GLY A 557 -5.58 -23.29 16.00
N VAL A 558 -4.46 -22.63 16.30
CA VAL A 558 -3.58 -22.00 15.30
C VAL A 558 -2.67 -23.08 14.73
N ALA A 559 -2.73 -23.29 13.41
CA ALA A 559 -1.86 -24.27 12.76
C ALA A 559 -0.38 -23.92 12.97
N PRO A 560 0.50 -24.89 13.29
CA PRO A 560 1.92 -24.62 13.43
C PRO A 560 2.47 -24.08 12.09
N PRO A 561 3.44 -23.15 12.12
CA PRO A 561 4.06 -22.65 10.91
C PRO A 561 4.65 -23.83 10.11
N PRO A 562 4.58 -23.81 8.77
CA PRO A 562 5.19 -24.86 7.96
C PRO A 562 6.69 -24.93 8.30
N PRO A 563 7.27 -26.15 8.31
CA PRO A 563 8.71 -26.29 8.54
C PRO A 563 9.47 -25.44 7.50
N PRO A 564 10.61 -24.83 7.87
CA PRO A 564 11.42 -24.10 6.92
C PRO A 564 11.74 -25.03 5.75
N ALA A 565 11.48 -24.55 4.53
CA ALA A 565 11.84 -25.30 3.32
C ALA A 565 13.33 -25.64 3.40
N PRO A 566 13.75 -26.88 3.07
CA PRO A 566 15.16 -27.22 3.04
C PRO A 566 15.86 -26.28 2.06
N ALA A 567 16.90 -25.61 2.58
CA ALA A 567 17.67 -24.58 1.90
C ALA A 567 18.41 -25.11 0.66
#